data_AF-A0A4D9DEX1-F1
#
_entry.id   AF-A0A4D9DEX1-F1
#
_cell.length_a   1.000
_cell.length_b   1.000
_cell.length_c   1.000
_cell.angle_alpha   90.00
_cell.angle_beta   90.00
_cell.angle_gamma   90.00
#
_symmetry.space_group_name_H-M   'P 1'
#
loop_
_entity.id
_entity.type
_entity.pdbx_description
1 polymer ?
#
loop_
_entity_poly.entity_id
_entity_poly.type
_entity_poly.pdbx_seq_one_letter_code
_entity_poly.pdbx_strand_id
1 'polypeptide(L)'
;MGYLGNKGSVSISMTLHQTTFCFVCTHLASGEKEGDEFKRNSDVIEILKRTRFYNSSSIRGKLVPPDNILDHDKIIWLGDLNYRLASTCEDTIFKLLKTNDWQPLLEKDQLRIEQKAGRIFQGWNEGRICFAPTYKYLANSDNYAVQTSASKDKRRTPAWCDRILWKGEGVKQNCYVRGESKFSDHRPVYSVFSSQLNLNNNKNRNPVSTCVPNREAQQLFLPFRTQSCIQCAPRRFSAAA
;
A
#
# COMPACT_ATOMS: atom_id res chain seq x y z
N MET A 1 -22.29 18.56 -7.77
CA MET A 1 -21.89 17.31 -8.45
C MET A 1 -20.75 17.63 -9.41
N GLY A 2 -19.56 17.08 -9.18
CA GLY A 2 -18.42 17.18 -10.10
C GLY A 2 -17.75 15.82 -10.15
N TYR A 3 -18.28 14.90 -10.97
CA TYR A 3 -17.75 13.54 -11.16
C TYR A 3 -16.82 13.47 -12.39
N LEU A 4 -16.00 14.49 -12.60
CA LEU A 4 -14.98 14.48 -13.65
C LEU A 4 -13.62 14.72 -12.98
N GLY A 5 -12.83 13.66 -12.86
CA GLY A 5 -11.53 13.72 -12.21
C GLY A 5 -10.70 12.49 -12.54
N ASN A 6 -9.38 12.62 -12.48
CA ASN A 6 -8.42 11.54 -12.70
C ASN A 6 -8.14 10.72 -11.43
N LYS A 7 -9.12 10.67 -10.51
CA LYS A 7 -9.05 10.03 -9.19
C LYS A 7 -10.12 8.96 -9.09
N GLY A 8 -9.83 7.89 -8.37
CA GLY A 8 -10.75 6.78 -8.22
C GLY A 8 -10.05 5.48 -7.86
N SER A 9 -10.72 4.37 -8.16
CA SER A 9 -10.22 3.03 -7.90
C SER A 9 -10.51 2.07 -9.06
N VAL A 10 -9.66 1.05 -9.18
CA VAL A 10 -9.94 -0.16 -9.95
C VAL A 10 -9.83 -1.32 -8.97
N SER A 11 -10.84 -2.19 -8.97
CA SER A 11 -10.88 -3.35 -8.07
C SER A 11 -11.03 -4.65 -8.86
N ILE A 12 -10.29 -5.68 -8.45
CA ILE A 12 -10.35 -7.01 -9.03
C ILE A 12 -10.77 -7.98 -7.94
N SER A 13 -11.88 -8.70 -8.19
CA SER A 13 -12.32 -9.84 -7.38
C SER A 13 -11.87 -11.13 -8.05
N MET A 14 -11.33 -12.06 -7.28
CA MET A 14 -11.01 -13.40 -7.74
C MET A 14 -11.21 -14.43 -6.64
N THR A 15 -11.39 -15.69 -7.03
CA THR A 15 -11.45 -16.81 -6.08
C THR A 15 -10.33 -17.79 -6.39
N LEU A 16 -9.56 -18.15 -5.36
CA LEU A 16 -8.55 -19.19 -5.40
C LEU A 16 -8.92 -20.29 -4.39
N HIS A 17 -9.15 -21.51 -4.87
CA HIS A 17 -9.81 -22.58 -4.10
C HIS A 17 -11.16 -22.13 -3.51
N GLN A 18 -11.29 -22.05 -2.18
CA GLN A 18 -12.46 -21.53 -1.47
C GLN A 18 -12.16 -20.22 -0.74
N THR A 19 -11.12 -19.50 -1.18
CA THR A 19 -10.75 -18.21 -0.61
C THR A 19 -10.91 -17.13 -1.65
N THR A 20 -11.69 -16.12 -1.29
CA THR A 20 -11.96 -14.95 -2.11
C THR A 20 -10.92 -13.86 -1.83
N PHE A 21 -10.40 -13.27 -2.90
CA PHE A 21 -9.42 -12.19 -2.86
C PHE A 21 -9.97 -10.95 -3.55
N CYS A 22 -9.78 -9.79 -2.94
CA CYS A 22 -10.00 -8.50 -3.58
C CYS A 22 -8.71 -7.69 -3.61
N PHE A 23 -8.33 -7.22 -4.79
CA PHE A 23 -7.23 -6.26 -4.97
C PHE A 23 -7.82 -4.92 -5.38
N VAL A 24 -7.59 -3.89 -4.57
CA VAL A 24 -8.08 -2.53 -4.81
C VAL A 24 -6.89 -1.63 -5.10
N CYS A 25 -6.79 -1.09 -6.31
CA CYS A 25 -5.79 -0.10 -6.69
C CYS A 25 -6.43 1.28 -6.75
N THR A 26 -5.89 2.26 -6.01
CA THR A 26 -6.49 3.60 -5.91
C THR A 26 -5.52 4.72 -6.22
N HIS A 27 -6.07 5.81 -6.74
CA HIS A 27 -5.42 7.11 -6.82
C HIS A 27 -6.37 8.12 -6.16
N LEU A 28 -6.10 8.49 -4.91
CA LEU A 28 -6.97 9.35 -4.10
C LEU A 28 -6.65 10.84 -4.28
N ALA A 29 -7.55 11.72 -3.81
CA ALA A 29 -7.42 13.16 -3.90
C ALA A 29 -6.04 13.67 -3.45
N SER A 30 -5.37 14.40 -4.35
CA SER A 30 -4.09 15.05 -4.08
C SER A 30 -4.27 16.37 -3.34
N GLY A 31 -3.22 16.84 -2.66
CA GLY A 31 -3.18 18.15 -2.04
C GLY A 31 -2.47 18.14 -0.69
N GLU A 32 -1.81 19.25 -0.36
CA GLU A 32 -1.05 19.48 0.88
C GLU A 32 -1.70 20.52 1.79
N LYS A 33 -2.87 21.05 1.44
CA LYS A 33 -3.56 22.00 2.31
C LYS A 33 -4.16 21.25 3.48
N GLU A 34 -4.21 21.92 4.63
CA GLU A 34 -4.94 21.41 5.79
C GLU A 34 -6.39 21.11 5.40
N GLY A 35 -6.87 19.94 5.79
CA GLY A 35 -8.19 19.42 5.43
C GLY A 35 -8.26 18.64 4.11
N ASP A 36 -7.21 18.61 3.28
CA ASP A 36 -7.20 17.75 2.09
C ASP A 36 -7.24 16.25 2.46
N GLU A 37 -6.82 15.88 3.67
CA GLU A 37 -6.95 14.53 4.21
C GLU A 37 -8.41 14.07 4.32
N PHE A 38 -9.36 14.97 4.60
CA PHE A 38 -10.77 14.63 4.67
C PHE A 38 -11.35 14.30 3.30
N LYS A 39 -10.80 14.86 2.21
CA LYS A 39 -11.16 14.49 0.85
C LYS A 39 -10.73 13.07 0.55
N ARG A 40 -9.49 12.71 0.91
CA ARG A 40 -8.98 11.33 0.78
C ARG A 40 -9.78 10.34 1.59
N ASN A 41 -10.16 10.69 2.82
CA ASN A 41 -11.03 9.85 3.63
C ASN A 41 -12.39 9.64 2.96
N SER A 42 -12.96 10.71 2.43
CA SER A 42 -14.23 10.67 1.69
C SER A 42 -14.13 9.77 0.47
N ASP A 43 -13.02 9.84 -0.29
CA ASP A 43 -12.75 8.94 -1.41
C ASP A 43 -12.72 7.47 -0.96
N VAL A 44 -12.01 7.15 0.12
CA VAL A 44 -11.93 5.78 0.68
C VAL A 44 -13.33 5.25 1.04
N ILE A 45 -14.12 6.05 1.76
CA ILE A 45 -15.49 5.69 2.15
C ILE A 45 -16.35 5.45 0.92
N GLU A 46 -16.24 6.31 -0.09
CA GLU A 46 -17.06 6.20 -1.30
C GLU A 46 -16.67 4.98 -2.15
N ILE A 47 -15.38 4.67 -2.25
CA ILE A 47 -14.89 3.46 -2.93
C ILE A 47 -15.43 2.20 -2.25
N LEU A 48 -15.34 2.12 -0.91
CA LEU A 48 -15.88 0.99 -0.15
C LEU A 48 -17.39 0.83 -0.33
N LYS A 49 -18.12 1.96 -0.39
CA LYS A 49 -19.58 1.98 -0.53
C LYS A 49 -20.06 1.63 -1.94
N ARG A 50 -19.37 2.11 -2.97
CA ARG A 50 -19.81 2.04 -4.38
C ARG A 50 -19.27 0.86 -5.16
N THR A 51 -18.10 0.34 -4.84
CA THR A 51 -17.54 -0.79 -5.59
C THR A 51 -18.42 -2.02 -5.42
N ARG A 52 -18.93 -2.54 -6.55
CA ARG A 52 -19.74 -3.75 -6.64
C ARG A 52 -19.12 -4.73 -7.62
N PHE A 53 -19.22 -6.01 -7.31
CA PHE A 53 -18.75 -7.09 -8.19
C PHE A 53 -19.95 -7.83 -8.74
N TYR A 54 -20.10 -7.84 -10.07
CA TYR A 54 -21.17 -8.58 -10.74
C TYR A 54 -20.69 -9.97 -11.13
N ASN A 55 -21.39 -11.00 -10.67
CA ASN A 55 -21.12 -12.37 -11.09
C ASN A 55 -22.10 -12.82 -12.16
N SER A 56 -21.60 -13.06 -13.37
CA SER A 56 -22.40 -13.61 -14.49
C SER A 56 -22.71 -15.11 -14.35
N SER A 57 -22.16 -15.78 -13.34
CA SER A 57 -22.26 -17.24 -13.19
C SER A 57 -22.91 -17.63 -11.86
N SER A 58 -24.21 -17.41 -11.74
CA SER A 58 -25.05 -18.06 -10.73
C SER A 58 -25.22 -19.55 -11.07
N ILE A 59 -24.12 -20.31 -11.00
CA ILE A 59 -24.16 -21.77 -11.09
C ILE A 59 -24.71 -22.27 -9.74
N ARG A 60 -25.92 -22.84 -9.78
CA ARG A 60 -26.62 -23.40 -8.61
C ARG A 60 -25.67 -24.29 -7.78
N GLY A 61 -25.55 -23.99 -6.49
CA GLY A 61 -24.85 -24.84 -5.51
C GLY A 61 -23.39 -24.47 -5.20
N LYS A 62 -22.88 -23.31 -5.64
CA LYS A 62 -21.59 -22.74 -5.18
C LYS A 62 -21.79 -21.62 -4.16
N LEU A 63 -20.73 -21.34 -3.37
CA LEU A 63 -20.61 -20.20 -2.46
C LEU A 63 -21.15 -18.91 -3.11
N VAL A 64 -21.93 -18.15 -2.35
CA VAL A 64 -22.36 -16.81 -2.76
C VAL A 64 -21.10 -15.97 -2.97
N PRO A 65 -20.84 -15.50 -4.20
CA PRO A 65 -19.63 -14.73 -4.43
C PRO A 65 -19.74 -13.35 -3.77
N PRO A 66 -18.60 -12.70 -3.45
CA PRO A 66 -18.60 -11.39 -2.80
C PRO A 66 -19.32 -10.32 -3.65
N ASP A 67 -20.20 -9.54 -3.04
CA ASP A 67 -20.92 -8.46 -3.73
C ASP A 67 -20.17 -7.12 -3.65
N ASN A 68 -19.37 -6.92 -2.59
CA ASN A 68 -18.57 -5.72 -2.36
C ASN A 68 -17.15 -6.04 -1.86
N ILE A 69 -16.31 -5.01 -1.71
CA ILE A 69 -14.90 -5.16 -1.30
C ILE A 69 -14.78 -5.88 0.06
N LEU A 70 -15.61 -5.51 1.03
CA LEU A 70 -15.53 -6.01 2.40
C LEU A 70 -16.10 -7.42 2.59
N ASP A 71 -16.80 -7.95 1.58
CA ASP A 71 -17.32 -9.32 1.60
C ASP A 71 -16.24 -10.39 1.28
N HIS A 72 -15.04 -9.98 0.88
CA HIS A 72 -13.96 -10.89 0.53
C HIS A 72 -13.20 -11.36 1.77
N ASP A 73 -12.72 -12.62 1.74
CA ASP A 73 -11.93 -13.21 2.82
C ASP A 73 -10.60 -12.47 3.02
N LYS A 74 -9.94 -12.13 1.90
CA LYS A 74 -8.61 -11.50 1.87
C LYS A 74 -8.65 -10.27 0.96
N ILE A 75 -8.25 -9.12 1.47
CA ILE A 75 -8.31 -7.85 0.75
C ILE A 75 -6.93 -7.20 0.80
N ILE A 76 -6.40 -6.80 -0.36
CA ILE A 76 -5.20 -5.98 -0.50
C ILE A 76 -5.61 -4.66 -1.13
N TRP A 77 -5.33 -3.55 -0.45
CA TRP A 77 -5.58 -2.20 -0.95
C TRP A 77 -4.25 -1.49 -1.16
N LEU A 78 -4.01 -1.00 -2.36
CA LEU A 78 -2.75 -0.38 -2.75
C LEU A 78 -2.94 0.83 -3.65
N GLY A 79 -1.89 1.62 -3.80
CA GLY A 79 -1.80 2.69 -4.80
C GLY A 79 -1.31 4.00 -4.22
N ASP A 80 -1.52 5.08 -4.97
CA ASP A 80 -1.23 6.44 -4.53
C ASP A 80 -2.39 6.95 -3.68
N LEU A 81 -2.27 6.75 -2.38
CA LEU A 81 -3.25 7.23 -1.40
C LEU A 81 -3.12 8.73 -1.13
N ASN A 82 -2.04 9.37 -1.61
CA ASN A 82 -1.81 10.80 -1.55
C ASN A 82 -1.82 11.45 -0.15
N TYR A 83 -1.85 10.68 0.94
CA TYR A 83 -1.69 11.23 2.29
C TYR A 83 -0.30 11.85 2.45
N ARG A 84 -0.25 13.00 3.14
CA ARG A 84 0.95 13.83 3.30
C ARG A 84 1.38 13.85 4.75
N LEU A 85 2.45 14.56 5.04
CA LEU A 85 2.80 14.89 6.41
C LEU A 85 1.88 16.02 6.90
N ALA A 86 1.33 15.87 8.10
CA ALA A 86 0.63 16.94 8.78
C ALA A 86 1.59 18.12 9.03
N SER A 87 1.03 19.33 9.07
CA SER A 87 1.79 20.59 9.17
C SER A 87 2.86 20.51 10.26
N THR A 88 4.12 20.61 9.85
CA THR A 88 5.30 20.52 10.69
C THR A 88 6.34 21.52 10.16
N CYS A 89 7.19 22.05 11.05
CA CYS A 89 8.28 22.94 10.65
C CYS A 89 9.17 22.30 9.56
N GLU A 90 9.39 23.01 8.45
CA GLU A 90 10.22 22.53 7.34
C GLU A 90 11.62 22.12 7.81
N ASP A 91 12.25 22.91 8.69
CA ASP A 91 13.59 22.63 9.22
C ASP A 91 13.66 21.29 9.96
N THR A 92 12.61 20.96 10.72
CA THR A 92 12.49 19.67 11.41
C THR A 92 12.41 18.53 10.41
N ILE A 93 11.62 18.70 9.34
CA ILE A 93 11.50 17.69 8.27
C ILE A 93 12.85 17.49 7.59
N PHE A 94 13.54 18.58 7.21
CA PHE A 94 14.87 18.49 6.58
C PHE A 94 15.90 17.80 7.46
N LYS A 95 15.91 18.10 8.77
CA LYS A 95 16.80 17.45 9.73
C LYS A 95 16.55 15.94 9.81
N LEU A 96 15.29 15.53 9.88
CA LEU A 96 14.89 14.12 9.95
C LEU A 96 15.19 13.39 8.63
N LEU A 97 14.96 14.03 7.49
CA LEU A 97 15.34 13.51 6.17
C LEU A 97 16.85 13.28 6.07
N LYS A 98 17.67 14.23 6.53
CA LYS A 98 19.14 14.12 6.47
C LYS A 98 19.70 13.02 7.36
N THR A 99 19.03 12.74 8.48
CA THR A 99 19.43 11.69 9.44
C THR A 99 18.82 10.33 9.15
N ASN A 100 17.99 10.23 8.09
CA ASN A 100 17.21 9.04 7.77
C ASN A 100 16.32 8.55 8.93
N ASP A 101 15.89 9.45 9.81
CA ASP A 101 15.05 9.11 10.95
C ASP A 101 13.57 9.20 10.58
N TRP A 102 13.04 8.07 10.10
CA TRP A 102 11.68 7.98 9.58
C TRP A 102 10.62 7.89 10.67
N GLN A 103 10.95 7.41 11.87
CA GLN A 103 9.92 7.14 12.89
C GLN A 103 9.22 8.42 13.36
N PRO A 104 9.94 9.52 13.71
CA PRO A 104 9.30 10.78 14.07
C PRO A 104 8.50 11.40 12.92
N LEU A 105 8.95 11.22 11.67
CA LEU A 105 8.20 11.68 10.49
C LEU A 105 6.91 10.89 10.30
N LEU A 106 6.93 9.58 10.50
CA LEU A 106 5.75 8.71 10.40
C LEU A 106 4.71 9.00 11.49
N GLU A 107 5.08 9.61 12.62
CA GLU A 107 4.10 10.11 13.60
C GLU A 107 3.35 11.35 13.09
N LYS A 108 3.84 11.99 12.03
CA LYS A 108 3.18 13.09 11.32
C LYS A 108 2.49 12.63 10.03
N ASP A 109 2.56 11.35 9.67
CA ASP A 109 1.90 10.80 8.49
C ASP A 109 0.37 10.86 8.65
N GLN A 110 -0.30 11.60 7.76
CA GLN A 110 -1.75 11.79 7.84
C GLN A 110 -2.49 10.44 7.80
N LEU A 111 -2.10 9.48 6.94
CA LEU A 111 -2.78 8.19 6.90
C LEU A 111 -2.76 7.49 8.26
N ARG A 112 -1.60 7.44 8.92
CA ARG A 112 -1.48 6.89 10.27
C ARG A 112 -2.30 7.65 11.30
N ILE A 113 -2.33 8.98 11.25
CA ILE A 113 -3.14 9.80 12.15
C ILE A 113 -4.63 9.48 11.96
N GLU A 114 -5.10 9.44 10.71
CA GLU A 114 -6.49 9.14 10.37
C GLU A 114 -6.88 7.71 10.78
N GLN A 115 -5.97 6.74 10.62
CA GLN A 115 -6.16 5.35 11.06
C GLN A 115 -6.21 5.22 12.58
N LYS A 116 -5.27 5.84 13.30
CA LYS A 116 -5.24 5.84 14.78
C LYS A 116 -6.50 6.47 15.37
N ALA A 117 -7.04 7.48 14.70
CA ALA A 117 -8.29 8.11 15.09
C ALA A 117 -9.55 7.33 14.66
N GLY A 118 -9.42 6.19 13.99
CA GLY A 118 -10.53 5.34 13.56
C GLY A 118 -11.39 5.93 12.45
N ARG A 119 -10.93 6.95 11.72
CA ARG A 119 -11.73 7.65 10.69
C ARG A 119 -11.76 6.89 9.35
N ILE A 120 -10.70 6.17 9.04
CA ILE A 120 -10.60 5.30 7.86
C ILE A 120 -9.86 4.00 8.18
N PHE A 121 -9.99 3.01 7.29
CA PHE A 121 -9.24 1.76 7.34
C PHE A 121 -9.26 1.05 8.72
N GLN A 122 -10.40 1.12 9.44
CA GLN A 122 -10.55 0.43 10.72
C GLN A 122 -10.46 -1.09 10.54
N GLY A 123 -9.59 -1.74 11.32
CA GLY A 123 -9.32 -3.18 11.24
C GLY A 123 -8.50 -3.60 10.02
N TRP A 124 -7.89 -2.65 9.30
CA TRP A 124 -6.89 -2.92 8.28
C TRP A 124 -5.49 -2.87 8.90
N ASN A 125 -4.55 -3.56 8.27
CA ASN A 125 -3.17 -3.64 8.67
C ASN A 125 -2.27 -3.00 7.61
N GLU A 126 -1.18 -2.39 8.05
CA GLU A 126 -0.09 -1.93 7.21
C GLU A 126 1.24 -2.38 7.84
N GLY A 127 2.16 -2.87 7.00
CA GLY A 127 3.48 -3.27 7.43
C GLY A 127 4.30 -2.11 7.97
N ARG A 128 5.32 -2.43 8.76
CA ARG A 128 6.25 -1.40 9.27
C ARG A 128 6.99 -0.74 8.09
N ILE A 129 6.82 0.57 7.95
CA ILE A 129 7.58 1.37 6.99
C ILE A 129 8.99 1.60 7.56
N CYS A 130 9.98 1.06 6.86
CA CYS A 130 11.41 1.21 7.16
C CYS A 130 12.17 1.85 5.98
N PHE A 131 11.47 2.51 5.07
CA PHE A 131 12.02 3.11 3.85
C PHE A 131 11.68 4.59 3.77
N ALA A 132 12.51 5.36 3.04
CA ALA A 132 12.35 6.80 2.84
C ALA A 132 11.02 7.16 2.13
N PRO A 133 10.50 8.39 2.32
CA PRO A 133 9.33 8.88 1.59
C PRO A 133 9.42 8.65 0.08
N THR A 134 8.30 8.28 -0.53
CA THR A 134 8.24 7.84 -1.94
C THR A 134 7.96 8.97 -2.92
N TYR A 135 7.58 10.15 -2.41
CA TYR A 135 7.23 11.34 -3.17
C TYR A 135 7.77 12.59 -2.44
N LYS A 136 8.06 13.74 -3.07
CA LYS A 136 8.19 14.00 -4.51
C LYS A 136 9.67 14.15 -4.86
N TYR A 137 10.14 13.31 -5.77
CA TYR A 137 11.51 13.38 -6.29
C TYR A 137 11.60 14.30 -7.50
N LEU A 138 12.79 14.83 -7.75
CA LEU A 138 13.14 15.38 -9.06
C LEU A 138 13.30 14.22 -10.06
N ALA A 139 12.94 14.47 -11.32
CA ALA A 139 13.09 13.49 -12.38
C ALA A 139 14.54 13.00 -12.48
N ASN A 140 14.73 11.69 -12.60
CA ASN A 140 16.05 11.05 -12.72
C ASN A 140 17.04 11.36 -11.57
N SER A 141 16.55 11.70 -10.37
CA SER A 141 17.38 12.11 -9.23
C SER A 141 16.85 11.52 -7.91
N ASP A 142 17.74 11.34 -6.93
CA ASP A 142 17.37 10.97 -5.54
C ASP A 142 17.10 12.19 -4.65
N ASN A 143 17.18 13.39 -5.21
CA ASN A 143 16.87 14.61 -4.48
C ASN A 143 15.37 14.87 -4.48
N TYR A 144 14.83 15.18 -3.31
CA TYR A 144 13.46 15.64 -3.18
C TYR A 144 13.30 17.05 -3.79
N ALA A 145 12.15 17.31 -4.43
CA ALA A 145 11.87 18.58 -5.10
C ALA A 145 11.90 19.79 -4.14
N VAL A 146 11.64 19.56 -2.86
CA VAL A 146 11.70 20.59 -1.81
C VAL A 146 13.12 21.16 -1.63
N GLN A 147 14.17 20.39 -1.95
CA GLN A 147 15.58 20.77 -1.70
C GLN A 147 16.14 21.75 -2.75
N THR A 148 15.51 21.90 -3.91
CA THR A 148 16.07 22.68 -5.04
C THR A 148 15.15 23.78 -5.57
N SER A 149 13.90 23.84 -5.11
CA SER A 149 12.91 24.76 -5.66
C SER A 149 13.06 26.17 -5.08
N ALA A 150 13.46 27.14 -5.92
CA ALA A 150 13.49 28.57 -5.58
C ALA A 150 12.10 29.19 -5.39
N SER A 151 11.06 28.61 -5.98
CA SER A 151 9.65 29.00 -5.83
C SER A 151 8.96 28.17 -4.74
N LYS A 152 8.31 28.84 -3.79
CA LYS A 152 7.53 28.19 -2.71
C LYS A 152 6.36 27.35 -3.23
N ASP A 153 5.69 27.76 -4.31
CA ASP A 153 4.50 27.06 -4.84
C ASP A 153 4.79 25.67 -5.41
N LYS A 154 6.05 25.42 -5.79
CA LYS A 154 6.53 24.14 -6.33
C LYS A 154 7.17 23.24 -5.27
N ARG A 155 7.37 23.73 -4.05
CA ARG A 155 7.86 22.91 -2.94
C ARG A 155 6.74 21.94 -2.54
N ARG A 156 7.07 20.65 -2.54
CA ARG A 156 6.21 19.58 -2.06
C ARG A 156 6.97 18.83 -1.01
N THR A 157 6.39 18.76 0.19
CA THR A 157 7.01 18.09 1.33
C THR A 157 7.11 16.59 1.04
N PRO A 158 8.26 15.95 1.29
CA PRO A 158 8.37 14.51 1.10
C PRO A 158 7.34 13.74 1.91
N ALA A 159 6.68 12.75 1.28
CA ALA A 159 5.58 11.99 1.86
C ALA A 159 5.57 10.53 1.39
N TRP A 160 4.91 9.67 2.18
CA TRP A 160 4.58 8.29 1.82
C TRP A 160 3.20 8.25 1.19
N CYS A 161 3.12 8.70 -0.06
CA CYS A 161 1.88 8.70 -0.83
C CYS A 161 1.48 7.28 -1.26
N ASP A 162 2.47 6.44 -1.56
CA ASP A 162 2.29 5.11 -2.15
C ASP A 162 2.25 4.05 -1.04
N ARG A 163 1.11 3.40 -0.84
CA ARG A 163 0.84 2.54 0.32
C ARG A 163 0.24 1.21 -0.06
N ILE A 164 0.46 0.19 0.79
CA ILE A 164 -0.11 -1.15 0.65
C ILE A 164 -0.65 -1.58 2.01
N LEU A 165 -1.97 -1.68 2.11
CA LEU A 165 -2.73 -2.13 3.28
C LEU A 165 -3.41 -3.46 2.98
N TRP A 166 -3.77 -4.19 4.02
CA TRP A 166 -4.49 -5.45 3.88
C TRP A 166 -5.48 -5.70 5.01
N LYS A 167 -6.48 -6.55 4.73
CA LYS A 167 -7.47 -7.03 5.70
C LYS A 167 -7.80 -8.49 5.40
N GLY A 168 -8.03 -9.27 6.45
CA GLY A 168 -8.40 -10.69 6.33
C GLY A 168 -7.49 -11.60 7.15
N GLU A 169 -8.06 -12.59 7.80
CA GLU A 169 -7.31 -13.52 8.66
C GLU A 169 -6.31 -14.35 7.84
N GLY A 170 -5.23 -14.84 8.47
CA GLY A 170 -4.27 -15.71 7.77
C GLY A 170 -3.48 -15.04 6.63
N VAL A 171 -3.61 -13.72 6.43
CA VAL A 171 -2.71 -12.92 5.58
C VAL A 171 -1.52 -12.48 6.44
N LYS A 172 -0.31 -12.71 5.94
CA LYS A 172 0.94 -12.25 6.54
C LYS A 172 1.72 -11.46 5.50
N GLN A 173 2.05 -10.21 5.84
CA GLN A 173 2.95 -9.39 5.05
C GLN A 173 4.40 -9.75 5.38
N ASN A 174 5.11 -10.30 4.41
CA ASN A 174 6.48 -10.82 4.58
C ASN A 174 7.52 -9.74 4.31
N CYS A 175 7.26 -8.84 3.35
CA CYS A 175 8.11 -7.68 3.08
C CYS A 175 7.27 -6.47 2.73
N TYR A 176 7.81 -5.29 2.98
CA TYR A 176 7.22 -4.02 2.58
C TYR A 176 8.33 -3.01 2.30
N VAL A 177 8.53 -2.70 1.03
CA VAL A 177 9.77 -2.07 0.56
C VAL A 177 9.52 -1.12 -0.59
N ARG A 178 10.36 -0.08 -0.65
CA ARG A 178 10.46 0.87 -1.76
C ARG A 178 11.49 0.36 -2.76
N GLY A 179 11.21 0.51 -4.06
CA GLY A 179 12.18 0.33 -5.13
C GLY A 179 12.87 1.65 -5.52
N GLU A 180 14.00 1.53 -6.20
CA GLU A 180 14.89 2.67 -6.51
C GLU A 180 14.79 3.17 -7.96
N SER A 181 13.75 2.78 -8.69
CA SER A 181 13.52 3.30 -10.06
C SER A 181 13.26 4.81 -10.01
N LYS A 182 13.97 5.56 -10.86
CA LYS A 182 13.95 7.04 -10.89
C LYS A 182 13.16 7.61 -12.08
N PHE A 183 12.42 6.75 -12.78
CA PHE A 183 11.66 7.12 -13.98
C PHE A 183 10.49 8.07 -13.67
N SER A 184 9.97 8.03 -12.44
CA SER A 184 8.89 8.89 -11.95
C SER A 184 9.37 9.78 -10.80
N ASP A 185 8.61 10.83 -10.51
CA ASP A 185 8.74 11.60 -9.27
C ASP A 185 8.23 10.83 -8.04
N HIS A 186 7.63 9.66 -8.26
CA HIS A 186 7.36 8.63 -7.26
C HIS A 186 8.38 7.49 -7.34
N ARG A 187 8.61 6.84 -6.20
CA ARG A 187 9.35 5.59 -6.11
C ARG A 187 8.38 4.41 -5.98
N PRO A 188 8.55 3.33 -6.76
CA PRO A 188 7.65 2.19 -6.70
C PRO A 188 7.67 1.56 -5.30
N VAL A 189 6.52 1.06 -4.84
CA VAL A 189 6.40 0.34 -3.57
C VAL A 189 5.85 -1.04 -3.86
N TYR A 190 6.44 -2.05 -3.22
CA TYR A 190 6.00 -3.44 -3.37
C TYR A 190 6.00 -4.16 -2.02
N SER A 191 5.22 -5.23 -1.97
CA SER A 191 5.01 -6.04 -0.78
C SER A 191 4.79 -7.48 -1.20
N VAL A 192 5.34 -8.41 -0.42
CA VAL A 192 5.15 -9.86 -0.61
C VAL A 192 4.30 -10.37 0.54
N PHE A 193 3.29 -11.18 0.21
CA PHE A 193 2.35 -11.75 1.17
C PHE A 193 2.38 -13.27 1.14
N SER A 194 2.23 -13.88 2.32
CA SER A 194 1.75 -15.26 2.46
C SER A 194 0.28 -15.21 2.88
N SER A 195 -0.55 -16.06 2.27
CA SER A 195 -1.98 -16.14 2.59
C SER A 195 -2.39 -17.60 2.79
N GLN A 196 -3.11 -17.86 3.88
CA GLN A 196 -3.73 -19.16 4.11
C GLN A 196 -4.96 -19.31 3.22
N LEU A 197 -5.07 -20.48 2.58
CA LEU A 197 -6.16 -20.81 1.67
C LEU A 197 -7.08 -21.85 2.31
N ASN A 198 -8.37 -21.64 2.14
CA ASN A 198 -9.40 -22.60 2.47
C ASN A 198 -9.39 -23.68 1.38
N LEU A 199 -8.92 -24.87 1.73
CA LEU A 199 -8.90 -26.03 0.85
C LEU A 199 -10.19 -26.82 1.02
N ASN A 200 -10.78 -27.21 -0.11
CA ASN A 200 -11.98 -28.02 -0.14
C ASN A 200 -11.63 -29.44 0.33
N ASN A 201 -12.04 -29.85 1.53
CA ASN A 201 -11.73 -31.17 2.08
C ASN A 201 -12.64 -32.28 1.50
N ASN A 202 -13.02 -32.16 0.22
CA ASN A 202 -13.84 -33.15 -0.48
C ASN A 202 -12.94 -34.28 -0.99
N LYS A 203 -12.76 -35.31 -0.16
CA LYS A 203 -12.12 -36.58 -0.53
C LYS A 203 -12.84 -37.38 -1.63
N ASN A 204 -13.93 -36.87 -2.22
CA ASN A 204 -14.65 -37.51 -3.31
C ASN A 204 -15.02 -36.49 -4.38
N ARG A 205 -14.26 -36.43 -5.48
CA ARG A 205 -14.75 -36.10 -6.83
C ARG A 205 -13.66 -36.35 -7.88
N ASN A 206 -14.06 -37.09 -8.91
CA ASN A 206 -13.30 -37.42 -10.13
C ASN A 206 -12.70 -36.17 -10.81
N PRO A 207 -11.60 -36.33 -11.58
CA PRO A 207 -10.88 -35.20 -12.15
C PRO A 207 -11.76 -34.46 -13.15
N VAL A 208 -12.21 -33.26 -12.79
CA VAL A 208 -12.81 -32.32 -13.73
C VAL A 208 -11.68 -31.64 -14.48
N SER A 209 -11.76 -31.73 -15.81
CA SER A 209 -10.83 -31.24 -16.83
C SER A 209 -9.88 -30.13 -16.37
N THR A 210 -8.60 -30.47 -16.30
CA THR A 210 -7.49 -29.51 -16.24
C THR A 210 -7.55 -28.61 -17.47
N CYS A 211 -7.83 -27.32 -17.27
CA CYS A 211 -7.34 -26.31 -18.19
C CYS A 211 -5.81 -26.42 -18.20
N VAL A 212 -5.26 -26.93 -19.30
CA VAL A 212 -3.83 -26.97 -19.55
C VAL A 212 -3.31 -25.54 -19.40
N PRO A 213 -2.43 -25.24 -18.44
CA PRO A 213 -1.73 -23.97 -18.45
C PRO A 213 -0.82 -24.03 -19.67
N ASN A 214 -0.99 -23.10 -20.62
CA ASN A 214 0.09 -22.79 -21.54
C ASN A 214 1.29 -22.41 -20.67
N ARG A 215 2.26 -23.33 -20.59
CA ARG A 215 3.50 -23.16 -19.87
C ARG A 215 4.27 -22.07 -20.59
N GLU A 216 4.27 -20.88 -20.00
CA GLU A 216 5.40 -19.95 -20.01
C GLU A 216 5.12 -18.83 -18.99
N ALA A 217 4.92 -19.21 -17.73
CA ALA A 217 5.29 -18.30 -16.65
C ALA A 217 6.81 -18.42 -16.51
N GLN A 218 7.55 -17.67 -17.34
CA GLN A 218 8.96 -17.44 -17.11
C GLN A 218 9.10 -16.95 -15.68
N GLN A 219 9.76 -17.77 -14.88
CA GLN A 219 10.22 -17.45 -13.54
C GLN A 219 11.18 -16.28 -13.71
N LEU A 220 10.69 -15.04 -13.65
CA LEU A 220 11.55 -13.88 -13.42
C LEU A 220 12.03 -14.02 -11.98
N PHE A 221 13.12 -14.78 -11.84
CA PHE A 221 14.02 -14.67 -10.71
C PHE A 221 14.36 -13.19 -10.58
N LEU A 222 13.75 -12.50 -9.61
CA LEU A 222 14.30 -11.25 -9.10
C LEU A 222 15.61 -11.62 -8.41
N PRO A 223 16.79 -11.28 -8.96
CA PRO A 223 18.04 -11.55 -8.28
C PRO A 223 18.28 -10.37 -7.32
N PHE A 224 17.46 -10.26 -6.29
CA PHE A 224 17.83 -9.42 -5.16
C PHE A 224 18.18 -10.36 -4.02
N ARG A 225 19.49 -10.64 -3.91
CA ARG A 225 20.11 -11.16 -2.70
C ARG A 225 19.54 -10.37 -1.53
N THR A 226 18.70 -11.02 -0.74
CA THR A 226 18.39 -10.57 0.61
C THR A 226 19.68 -10.69 1.41
N GLN A 227 20.47 -9.62 1.46
CA GLN A 227 21.40 -9.48 2.57
C GLN A 227 20.53 -9.27 3.80
N SER A 228 20.44 -10.31 4.62
CA SER A 228 19.89 -10.25 5.96
C SER A 228 20.66 -9.20 6.75
N CYS A 229 20.11 -8.00 6.94
CA CYS A 229 20.58 -7.08 7.98
C CYS A 229 20.08 -7.60 9.33
N ILE A 230 20.71 -8.69 9.80
CA ILE A 230 20.72 -9.05 11.23
C ILE A 230 22.03 -8.49 11.77
N GLN A 231 21.96 -7.34 12.45
CA GLN A 231 22.66 -7.03 13.71
C GLN A 231 22.49 -5.54 14.03
N CYS A 232 21.39 -5.20 14.73
CA CYS A 232 21.41 -4.08 15.65
C CYS A 232 22.00 -4.60 16.97
N ALA A 233 23.28 -4.35 17.22
CA ALA A 233 23.88 -4.47 18.55
C ALA A 233 24.29 -3.08 19.04
N PRO A 234 23.98 -2.68 20.29
CA PRO A 234 24.38 -1.39 20.82
C PRO A 234 25.89 -1.42 21.14
N ARG A 235 26.64 -0.43 20.66
CA ARG A 235 28.01 -0.19 21.10
C ARG A 235 27.99 0.23 22.57
N ARG A 236 28.47 -0.64 23.46
CA ARG A 236 28.88 -0.24 24.82
C ARG A 236 30.13 0.64 24.69
N PHE A 237 30.04 1.87 25.19
CA PHE A 237 31.22 2.68 25.47
C PHE A 237 31.90 2.10 26.72
N SER A 238 33.12 1.61 26.58
CA SER A 238 34.02 1.42 27.72
C SER A 238 34.68 2.77 28.01
N ALA A 239 34.40 3.32 29.19
CA ALA A 239 35.26 4.30 29.81
C ALA A 239 36.59 3.60 30.17
N ALA A 240 37.71 4.21 29.82
CA ALA A 240 39.00 3.95 30.42
C ALA A 240 39.60 5.30 30.83
N ALA A 241 40.20 5.27 32.02
CA ALA A 241 40.67 6.37 32.84
C ALA A 241 41.70 7.29 32.19
#